data_AF-S8BDS8-F1
#
_entry.id   AF-S8BDS8-F1
#
_cell.length_a   1.000
_cell.length_b   1.000
_cell.length_c   1.000
_cell.angle_alpha   90.00
_cell.angle_beta   90.00
_cell.angle_gamma   90.00
#
_symmetry.space_group_name_H-M   'P 1'
#
loop_
_entity.id
_entity.type
_entity.pdbx_description
1 polymer ?
#
loop_
_entity_poly.entity_id
_entity_poly.type
_entity_poly.pdbx_seq_one_letter_code
_entity_poly.pdbx_strand_id
1 'polypeptide(L)'
;MKKTVAVLAASVAGASAHSIFQKLAVNGVDQGTSCIRLPQGPTANFPVTLVSSNDIRCNVGGSTGVSGVCNVAAGSTITVEMHPTYSAADQSCSVEAIGGEHHGPVQVYMQKVTDATTADGSGAWFKVYAEGLISGYNPGYWGTDHMNANCGKVNVVVPTGLAPGNYLVRAEVIALHSAFQPNGAQFYITCYQINVTGGGSENPSGVLLPGAYSSTDPGIYWDLYRSFSTYPIPGPTVYSGGGGSGPTSTARTTTTSSKTTTSTTLATVRTSTVSSTTRTTTTPTTTRTTTTTTKTTTPSTTTRTTTTGGSSGGAPLYGQCGGIGWTGPTSCVSGTCVVTNPYYSQCMP
;
A
#
# COMPACT_ATOMS: atom_id res chain seq x y z
N MET A 1 -42.74 32.86 -33.96
CA MET A 1 -41.84 32.94 -32.78
C MET A 1 -41.14 31.59 -32.65
N LYS A 2 -39.85 31.50 -32.98
CA LYS A 2 -39.06 30.25 -32.84
C LYS A 2 -38.66 30.11 -31.37
N LYS A 3 -39.22 29.13 -30.65
CA LYS A 3 -38.80 28.80 -29.28
C LYS A 3 -37.60 27.87 -29.35
N THR A 4 -36.41 28.41 -29.08
CA THR A 4 -35.19 27.62 -28.90
C THR A 4 -35.25 26.96 -27.53
N VAL A 5 -35.39 25.63 -27.49
CA VAL A 5 -35.31 24.85 -26.24
C VAL A 5 -33.84 24.57 -26.00
N ALA A 6 -33.26 25.19 -24.96
CA ALA A 6 -31.93 24.86 -24.49
C ALA A 6 -32.00 23.59 -23.64
N VAL A 7 -31.37 22.51 -24.12
CA VAL A 7 -31.21 21.27 -23.35
C VAL A 7 -29.98 21.45 -22.45
N LEU A 8 -30.21 21.61 -21.14
CA LEU A 8 -29.14 21.51 -20.15
C LEU A 8 -28.76 20.03 -20.01
N ALA A 9 -27.59 19.64 -20.51
CA ALA A 9 -27.02 18.34 -20.21
C ALA A 9 -26.52 18.34 -18.77
N ALA A 10 -27.26 17.69 -17.86
CA ALA A 10 -26.77 17.42 -16.52
C ALA A 10 -25.69 16.32 -16.60
N SER A 11 -24.43 16.71 -16.40
CA SER A 11 -23.34 15.76 -16.20
C SER A 11 -23.53 15.09 -14.84
N VAL A 12 -23.96 13.84 -14.83
CA VAL A 12 -23.93 13.00 -13.63
C VAL A 12 -22.46 12.72 -13.33
N ALA A 13 -21.90 13.38 -12.31
CA ALA A 13 -20.59 13.02 -11.79
C ALA A 13 -20.70 11.62 -11.17
N GLY A 14 -20.12 10.62 -11.83
CA GLY A 14 -20.01 9.28 -11.25
C GLY A 14 -18.95 9.31 -10.14
N ALA A 15 -19.35 9.02 -8.91
CA ALA A 15 -18.39 8.74 -7.84
C ALA A 15 -17.85 7.32 -8.02
N SER A 16 -16.53 7.17 -8.15
CA SER A 16 -15.91 5.84 -8.17
C SER A 16 -15.59 5.41 -6.75
N ALA A 17 -16.23 4.33 -6.31
CA ALA A 17 -15.93 3.64 -5.05
C ALA A 17 -14.51 3.03 -5.01
N HIS A 18 -13.95 2.75 -6.18
CA HIS A 18 -12.72 1.98 -6.37
C HIS A 18 -11.62 2.87 -6.92
N SER A 19 -10.38 2.71 -6.45
CA SER A 19 -9.31 3.68 -6.74
C SER A 19 -7.90 3.09 -6.57
N ILE A 20 -6.89 3.80 -7.07
CA ILE A 20 -5.51 3.32 -7.17
C ILE A 20 -4.55 4.46 -6.83
N PHE A 21 -3.61 4.21 -5.93
CA PHE A 21 -2.41 5.02 -5.78
C PHE A 21 -1.53 4.85 -7.02
N GLN A 22 -1.45 5.86 -7.88
CA GLN A 22 -0.92 5.69 -9.24
C GLN A 22 0.16 6.69 -9.67
N LYS A 23 0.49 7.67 -8.83
CA LYS A 23 1.64 8.57 -9.07
C LYS A 23 2.54 8.71 -7.87
N LEU A 24 3.77 9.14 -8.17
CA LEU A 24 4.78 9.53 -7.20
C LEU A 24 5.40 10.86 -7.67
N ALA A 25 5.40 11.86 -6.79
CA ALA A 25 6.22 13.05 -6.97
C ALA A 25 7.29 13.15 -5.87
N VAL A 26 8.42 13.79 -6.18
CA VAL A 26 9.49 14.09 -5.23
C VAL A 26 9.69 15.61 -5.24
N ASN A 27 9.47 16.25 -4.09
CA ASN A 27 9.46 17.70 -3.93
C ASN A 27 8.59 18.41 -5.00
N GLY A 28 7.42 17.82 -5.28
CA GLY A 28 6.46 18.32 -6.26
C GLY A 28 6.75 17.97 -7.72
N VAL A 29 7.87 17.31 -8.02
CA VAL A 29 8.22 16.88 -9.39
C VAL A 29 7.74 15.45 -9.61
N ASP A 30 6.81 15.26 -10.56
CA ASP A 30 6.32 13.94 -10.99
C ASP A 30 7.48 13.06 -11.48
N GLN A 31 7.56 11.84 -10.98
CA GLN A 31 8.57 10.84 -11.34
C GLN A 31 8.09 9.88 -12.43
N GLY A 32 6.86 10.04 -12.92
CA GLY A 32 6.19 9.09 -13.78
C GLY A 32 5.92 7.77 -13.04
N THR A 33 5.66 6.71 -13.81
CA THR A 33 5.18 5.42 -13.25
C THR A 33 6.26 4.34 -13.16
N SER A 34 7.48 4.62 -13.62
CA SER A 34 8.53 3.59 -13.80
C SER A 34 8.97 2.89 -12.50
N CYS A 35 8.80 3.55 -11.35
CA CYS A 35 9.14 3.03 -10.03
C CYS A 35 7.91 2.64 -9.20
N ILE A 36 6.73 2.53 -9.82
CA ILE A 36 5.47 2.21 -9.16
C ILE A 36 5.05 0.79 -9.54
N ARG A 37 4.72 -0.04 -8.54
CA ARG A 37 4.15 -1.37 -8.75
C ARG A 37 2.65 -1.27 -8.91
N LEU A 38 2.23 -0.70 -10.03
CA LEU A 38 0.83 -0.45 -10.34
C LEU A 38 0.04 -1.76 -10.40
N PRO A 39 -1.09 -1.90 -9.67
CA PRO A 39 -2.03 -2.99 -9.88
C PRO A 39 -2.48 -3.09 -11.34
N GLN A 40 -2.61 -4.30 -11.87
CA GLN A 40 -2.88 -4.54 -13.29
C GLN A 40 -4.23 -5.27 -13.50
N GLY A 41 -4.77 -5.14 -14.71
CA GLY A 41 -5.96 -5.87 -15.15
C GLY A 41 -7.29 -5.22 -14.74
N PRO A 42 -8.41 -5.90 -15.00
CA PRO A 42 -9.76 -5.35 -14.80
C PRO A 42 -10.09 -5.09 -13.31
N THR A 43 -9.32 -5.67 -12.40
CA THR A 43 -9.47 -5.52 -10.95
C THR A 43 -8.40 -4.61 -10.35
N ALA A 44 -7.68 -3.83 -11.16
CA ALA A 44 -6.57 -2.99 -10.69
C ALA A 44 -6.99 -2.01 -9.57
N ASN A 45 -8.22 -1.52 -9.62
CA ASN A 45 -8.77 -0.62 -8.61
C ASN A 45 -9.60 -1.32 -7.53
N PHE A 46 -9.60 -2.65 -7.47
CA PHE A 46 -10.35 -3.40 -6.45
C PHE A 46 -9.54 -3.47 -5.15
N PRO A 47 -10.21 -3.52 -3.99
CA PRO A 47 -9.52 -3.61 -2.71
C PRO A 47 -9.01 -5.03 -2.46
N VAL A 48 -7.92 -5.13 -1.69
CA VAL A 48 -7.64 -6.32 -0.90
C VAL A 48 -8.58 -6.30 0.31
N THR A 49 -9.12 -7.45 0.73
CA THR A 49 -9.99 -7.55 1.94
C THR A 49 -9.47 -8.55 2.96
N LEU A 50 -8.62 -9.48 2.53
CA LEU A 50 -8.06 -10.52 3.39
C LEU A 50 -6.69 -10.10 3.92
N VAL A 51 -6.64 -9.66 5.18
CA VAL A 51 -5.41 -9.18 5.84
C VAL A 51 -4.33 -10.26 6.02
N SER A 52 -4.70 -11.55 5.91
CA SER A 52 -3.77 -12.68 5.95
C SER A 52 -3.18 -13.03 4.59
N SER A 53 -3.67 -12.45 3.49
CA SER A 53 -3.08 -12.65 2.15
C SER A 53 -1.74 -11.93 2.02
N ASN A 54 -0.84 -12.45 1.18
CA ASN A 54 0.37 -11.72 0.78
C ASN A 54 0.06 -10.44 -0.01
N ASP A 55 -1.13 -10.34 -0.61
CA ASP A 55 -1.55 -9.13 -1.34
C ASP A 55 -1.67 -7.91 -0.42
N ILE A 56 -1.79 -8.10 0.90
CA ILE A 56 -1.80 -6.97 1.86
C ILE A 56 -0.48 -6.18 1.87
N ARG A 57 0.60 -6.73 1.30
CA ARG A 57 1.90 -6.03 1.19
C ARG A 57 1.82 -4.92 0.17
N CYS A 58 1.52 -5.27 -1.08
CA CYS A 58 1.68 -4.40 -2.23
C CYS A 58 0.52 -4.49 -3.24
N ASN A 59 -0.63 -5.04 -2.83
CA ASN A 59 -1.77 -5.38 -3.67
C ASN A 59 -1.50 -6.58 -4.60
N VAL A 60 -2.55 -7.06 -5.28
CA VAL A 60 -2.50 -8.19 -6.21
C VAL A 60 -1.49 -7.90 -7.31
N GLY A 61 -0.50 -8.79 -7.46
CA GLY A 61 0.60 -8.65 -8.43
C GLY A 61 1.73 -7.71 -8.00
N GLY A 62 1.56 -6.90 -6.95
CA GLY A 62 2.56 -5.93 -6.48
C GLY A 62 3.74 -6.55 -5.73
N SER A 63 3.71 -7.85 -5.44
CA SER A 63 4.87 -8.59 -4.93
C SER A 63 5.98 -8.73 -5.99
N THR A 64 5.65 -8.57 -7.27
CA THR A 64 6.63 -8.52 -8.36
C THR A 64 7.10 -7.08 -8.56
N GLY A 65 8.41 -6.85 -8.50
CA GLY A 65 8.98 -5.53 -8.73
C GLY A 65 8.97 -5.09 -10.19
N VAL A 66 9.18 -3.79 -10.38
CA VAL A 66 9.42 -3.15 -11.69
C VAL A 66 10.90 -2.81 -11.83
N SER A 67 11.35 -2.48 -13.04
CA SER A 67 12.77 -2.19 -13.29
C SER A 67 13.22 -0.82 -12.77
N GLY A 68 12.31 0.16 -12.65
CA GLY A 68 12.64 1.52 -12.25
C GLY A 68 12.74 1.71 -10.74
N VAL A 69 13.64 2.60 -10.31
CA VAL A 69 13.81 3.01 -8.91
C VAL A 69 13.93 4.53 -8.88
N CYS A 70 13.09 5.20 -8.11
CA CYS A 70 13.11 6.66 -7.99
C CYS A 70 14.10 7.11 -6.91
N ASN A 71 14.99 8.04 -7.22
CA ASN A 71 15.95 8.58 -6.24
C ASN A 71 15.27 9.63 -5.37
N VAL A 72 15.40 9.49 -4.04
CA VAL A 72 14.78 10.40 -3.07
C VAL A 72 15.81 10.74 -2.00
N ALA A 73 16.18 12.01 -1.85
CA ALA A 73 17.04 12.41 -0.75
C ALA A 73 16.27 12.33 0.58
N ALA A 74 16.88 11.80 1.63
CA ALA A 74 16.32 11.87 2.97
C ALA A 74 15.98 13.33 3.34
N GLY A 75 14.82 13.56 3.96
CA GLY A 75 14.26 14.88 4.21
C GLY A 75 13.43 15.46 3.05
N SER A 76 13.46 14.86 1.86
CA SER A 76 12.55 15.25 0.76
C SER A 76 11.11 14.85 1.07
N THR A 77 10.17 15.61 0.51
CA THR A 77 8.76 15.23 0.50
C THR A 77 8.50 14.33 -0.70
N ILE A 78 8.05 13.10 -0.44
CA ILE A 78 7.38 12.29 -1.46
C ILE A 78 5.88 12.56 -1.43
N THR A 79 5.26 12.58 -2.60
CA THR A 79 3.79 12.69 -2.73
C THR A 79 3.29 11.45 -3.42
N VAL A 80 2.50 10.63 -2.72
CA VAL A 80 1.76 9.53 -3.33
C VAL A 80 0.37 10.04 -3.70
N GLU A 81 -0.09 9.71 -4.92
CA GLU A 81 -1.33 10.28 -5.46
C GLU A 81 -2.29 9.18 -5.90
N MET A 82 -3.53 9.27 -5.44
CA MET A 82 -4.61 8.31 -5.70
C MET A 82 -5.65 8.90 -6.66
N HIS A 83 -6.23 8.05 -7.50
CA HIS A 83 -7.36 8.38 -8.38
C HIS A 83 -8.21 7.14 -8.69
N PRO A 84 -9.45 7.32 -9.18
CA PRO A 84 -10.35 6.22 -9.55
C PRO A 84 -9.79 5.20 -10.53
N THR A 85 -9.17 5.71 -11.61
CA THR A 85 -8.65 4.91 -12.71
C THR A 85 -7.41 5.56 -13.32
N TYR A 86 -6.75 4.83 -14.22
CA TYR A 86 -5.64 5.34 -15.03
C TYR A 86 -6.06 6.35 -16.11
N SER A 87 -7.37 6.61 -16.31
CA SER A 87 -7.83 7.56 -17.31
C SER A 87 -7.42 8.98 -16.95
N ALA A 88 -7.03 9.79 -17.94
CA ALA A 88 -6.66 11.18 -17.69
C ALA A 88 -7.83 12.03 -17.19
N ALA A 89 -9.07 11.66 -17.57
CA ALA A 89 -10.28 12.37 -17.14
C ALA A 89 -10.54 12.20 -15.63
N ASP A 90 -10.23 11.02 -15.09
CA ASP A 90 -10.41 10.72 -13.66
C ASP A 90 -9.28 11.28 -12.79
N GLN A 91 -8.19 11.77 -13.39
CA GLN A 91 -7.03 12.33 -12.69
C GLN A 91 -7.15 13.85 -12.38
N SER A 92 -8.37 14.38 -12.44
CA SER A 92 -8.66 15.78 -12.16
C SER A 92 -8.95 16.01 -10.69
N CYS A 93 -8.54 17.16 -10.14
CA CYS A 93 -8.93 17.62 -8.81
C CYS A 93 -10.45 17.76 -8.60
N SER A 94 -11.23 17.80 -9.68
CA SER A 94 -12.69 17.85 -9.63
C SER A 94 -13.34 16.48 -9.46
N VAL A 95 -12.56 15.40 -9.52
CA VAL A 95 -13.00 14.02 -9.32
C VAL A 95 -12.42 13.56 -7.99
N GLU A 96 -13.26 12.95 -7.14
CA GLU A 96 -12.77 12.37 -5.89
C GLU A 96 -11.74 11.28 -6.19
N ALA A 97 -10.60 11.37 -5.52
CA ALA A 97 -9.53 10.39 -5.66
C ALA A 97 -9.96 9.01 -5.18
N ILE A 98 -10.84 8.97 -4.18
CA ILE A 98 -11.65 7.82 -3.78
C ILE A 98 -13.02 8.32 -3.32
N GLY A 99 -14.08 7.92 -4.01
CA GLY A 99 -15.43 8.45 -3.79
C GLY A 99 -16.39 7.45 -3.17
N GLY A 100 -17.68 7.78 -3.17
CA GLY A 100 -18.74 6.86 -2.72
C GLY A 100 -18.65 6.52 -1.22
N GLU A 101 -18.39 7.52 -0.39
CA GLU A 101 -18.34 7.40 1.09
C GLU A 101 -17.25 6.43 1.61
N HIS A 102 -16.14 6.26 0.87
CA HIS A 102 -15.00 5.42 1.29
C HIS A 102 -14.13 6.12 2.35
N HIS A 103 -14.75 6.47 3.47
CA HIS A 103 -14.08 7.11 4.60
C HIS A 103 -13.16 6.14 5.32
N GLY A 104 -11.98 6.63 5.70
CA GLY A 104 -11.08 5.91 6.58
C GLY A 104 -9.66 6.46 6.61
N PRO A 105 -8.73 5.74 7.26
CA PRO A 105 -7.37 6.21 7.41
C PRO A 105 -6.58 6.12 6.10
N VAL A 106 -5.61 7.03 5.98
CA VAL A 106 -4.53 7.01 5.00
C VAL A 106 -3.23 6.75 5.73
N GLN A 107 -2.42 5.81 5.25
CA GLN A 107 -1.18 5.40 5.90
C GLN A 107 -0.06 5.20 4.88
N VAL A 108 1.18 5.54 5.27
CA VAL A 108 2.36 5.24 4.46
C VAL A 108 3.41 4.55 5.31
N TYR A 109 3.95 3.47 4.78
CA TYR A 109 5.00 2.66 5.37
C TYR A 109 6.24 2.65 4.49
N MET A 110 7.38 2.37 5.10
CA MET A 110 8.62 2.09 4.41
C MET A 110 9.23 0.79 4.90
N GLN A 111 9.97 0.12 4.02
CA GLN A 111 10.76 -1.07 4.34
C GLN A 111 12.12 -0.94 3.67
N LYS A 112 13.21 -1.03 4.44
CA LYS A 112 14.56 -1.11 3.86
C LYS A 112 14.74 -2.47 3.19
N VAL A 113 15.28 -2.50 1.99
CA VAL A 113 15.52 -3.73 1.21
C VAL A 113 16.91 -3.71 0.59
N THR A 114 17.44 -4.90 0.29
CA THR A 114 18.70 -5.00 -0.47
C THR A 114 18.52 -4.45 -1.89
N ASP A 115 17.44 -4.85 -2.54
CA ASP A 115 17.12 -4.45 -3.92
C ASP A 115 15.60 -4.25 -4.06
N ALA A 116 15.20 -3.02 -4.40
CA ALA A 116 13.80 -2.64 -4.53
C ALA A 116 13.14 -3.24 -5.78
N THR A 117 13.90 -3.71 -6.76
CA THR A 117 13.36 -4.30 -8.00
C THR A 117 13.00 -5.78 -7.83
N THR A 118 13.53 -6.43 -6.79
CA THR A 118 13.33 -7.88 -6.55
C THR A 118 12.68 -8.21 -5.21
N ALA A 119 12.70 -7.29 -4.23
CA ALA A 119 12.04 -7.52 -2.94
C ALA A 119 10.51 -7.67 -3.09
N ASP A 120 9.92 -8.64 -2.40
CA ASP A 120 8.49 -8.96 -2.47
C ASP A 120 7.64 -8.32 -1.35
N GLY A 121 8.26 -7.50 -0.51
CA GLY A 121 7.60 -6.87 0.63
C GLY A 121 7.45 -7.78 1.87
N SER A 122 8.09 -8.94 1.92
CA SER A 122 8.01 -9.89 3.05
C SER A 122 8.76 -9.46 4.32
N GLY A 123 9.50 -8.36 4.28
CA GLY A 123 10.27 -7.87 5.42
C GLY A 123 9.48 -6.94 6.33
N ALA A 124 10.19 -6.31 7.26
CA ALA A 124 9.60 -5.47 8.30
C ALA A 124 9.27 -4.06 7.80
N TRP A 125 8.01 -3.67 7.90
CA TRP A 125 7.46 -2.36 7.54
C TRP A 125 7.38 -1.45 8.75
N PHE A 126 7.96 -0.25 8.66
CA PHE A 126 7.78 0.80 9.66
C PHE A 126 6.91 1.92 9.09
N LYS A 127 6.01 2.45 9.91
CA LYS A 127 5.06 3.49 9.49
C LYS A 127 5.75 4.85 9.51
N VAL A 128 5.59 5.65 8.46
CA VAL A 128 6.16 7.01 8.35
C VAL A 128 5.09 8.10 8.24
N TYR A 129 3.85 7.72 7.97
CA TYR A 129 2.69 8.62 7.94
C TYR A 129 1.44 7.87 8.35
N ALA A 130 0.55 8.54 9.08
CA ALA A 130 -0.83 8.11 9.27
C ALA A 130 -1.74 9.29 9.57
N GLU A 131 -2.91 9.28 8.96
CA GLU A 131 -4.02 10.18 9.26
C GLU A 131 -5.31 9.36 9.31
N GLY A 132 -6.00 9.39 10.44
CA GLY A 132 -7.22 8.61 10.68
C GLY A 132 -8.45 9.50 10.69
N LEU A 133 -9.26 9.40 11.74
CA LEU A 133 -10.33 10.34 12.03
C LEU A 133 -9.75 11.70 12.44
N ILE A 134 -10.15 12.76 11.74
CA ILE A 134 -9.74 14.14 12.01
C ILE A 134 -10.81 14.85 12.87
N SER A 135 -12.09 14.72 12.52
CA SER A 135 -13.18 15.31 13.31
C SER A 135 -14.53 14.62 13.07
N GLY A 136 -15.46 14.79 14.00
CA GLY A 136 -16.83 14.27 13.88
C GLY A 136 -16.95 12.75 14.01
N TYR A 137 -18.12 12.24 13.67
CA TYR A 137 -18.47 10.82 13.58
C TYR A 137 -19.67 10.67 12.65
N ASN A 138 -19.95 9.45 12.19
CA ASN A 138 -21.08 9.12 11.31
C ASN A 138 -21.29 10.14 10.16
N PRO A 139 -20.39 10.20 9.15
CA PRO A 139 -19.16 9.44 8.96
C PRO A 139 -17.94 10.10 9.62
N GLY A 140 -17.96 11.42 9.83
CA GLY A 140 -16.79 12.22 10.26
C GLY A 140 -15.98 12.75 9.07
N TYR A 141 -14.87 13.42 9.36
CA TYR A 141 -13.86 13.87 8.40
C TYR A 141 -12.59 13.06 8.64
N TRP A 142 -12.08 12.41 7.60
CA TRP A 142 -11.03 11.40 7.66
C TRP A 142 -9.83 11.75 6.80
N GLY A 143 -8.75 10.99 6.94
CA GLY A 143 -7.59 11.07 6.05
C GLY A 143 -7.96 10.96 4.57
N THR A 144 -8.91 10.11 4.20
CA THR A 144 -9.41 10.02 2.80
C THR A 144 -10.09 11.31 2.35
N ASP A 145 -10.83 11.99 3.22
CA ASP A 145 -11.51 13.24 2.90
C ASP A 145 -10.51 14.39 2.75
N HIS A 146 -9.48 14.41 3.60
CA HIS A 146 -8.36 15.34 3.47
C HIS A 146 -7.54 15.07 2.19
N MET A 147 -7.28 13.80 1.87
CA MET A 147 -6.62 13.40 0.63
C MET A 147 -7.44 13.83 -0.60
N ASN A 148 -8.77 13.62 -0.61
CA ASN A 148 -9.66 14.08 -1.68
C ASN A 148 -9.62 15.61 -1.82
N ALA A 149 -9.68 16.34 -0.71
CA ALA A 149 -9.55 17.81 -0.70
C ALA A 149 -8.19 18.29 -1.25
N ASN A 150 -7.17 17.43 -1.20
CA ASN A 150 -5.84 17.66 -1.75
C ASN A 150 -5.62 17.00 -3.12
N CYS A 151 -6.68 16.81 -3.91
CA CYS A 151 -6.63 16.19 -5.25
C CYS A 151 -6.00 14.79 -5.28
N GLY A 152 -6.26 13.97 -4.27
CA GLY A 152 -5.72 12.61 -4.16
C GLY A 152 -4.31 12.53 -3.61
N LYS A 153 -3.70 13.65 -3.21
CA LYS A 153 -2.28 13.70 -2.82
C LYS A 153 -2.08 13.53 -1.33
N VAL A 154 -1.10 12.71 -0.98
CA VAL A 154 -0.61 12.50 0.38
C VAL A 154 0.86 12.84 0.41
N ASN A 155 1.22 13.89 1.15
CA ASN A 155 2.60 14.35 1.29
C ASN A 155 3.26 13.71 2.51
N VAL A 156 4.40 13.06 2.30
CA VAL A 156 5.16 12.37 3.35
C VAL A 156 6.61 12.82 3.28
N VAL A 157 7.15 13.31 4.40
CA VAL A 157 8.58 13.62 4.51
C VAL A 157 9.35 12.32 4.76
N VAL A 158 10.32 12.00 3.90
CA VAL A 158 11.21 10.87 4.12
C VAL A 158 12.10 11.18 5.33
N PRO A 159 12.11 10.36 6.40
CA PRO A 159 12.83 10.71 7.63
C PRO A 159 14.33 10.91 7.38
N THR A 160 14.90 11.96 7.99
CA THR A 160 16.31 12.35 7.74
C THR A 160 17.31 11.37 8.36
N GLY A 161 16.91 10.62 9.39
CA GLY A 161 17.76 9.64 10.08
C GLY A 161 17.98 8.34 9.31
N LEU A 162 17.19 8.05 8.27
CA LEU A 162 17.26 6.77 7.55
C LEU A 162 18.63 6.54 6.92
N ALA A 163 19.11 5.30 7.01
CA ALA A 163 20.29 4.85 6.28
C ALA A 163 20.04 4.90 4.77
N PRO A 164 20.96 5.43 3.94
CA PRO A 164 20.81 5.41 2.50
C PRO A 164 20.68 3.99 1.92
N GLY A 165 20.06 3.86 0.74
CA GLY A 165 19.88 2.61 0.01
C GLY A 165 18.45 2.37 -0.47
N ASN A 166 18.16 1.15 -0.92
CA ASN A 166 16.86 0.78 -1.47
C ASN A 166 15.78 0.62 -0.39
N TYR A 167 14.59 1.13 -0.69
CA TYR A 167 13.38 0.99 0.11
C TYR A 167 12.17 0.67 -0.77
N LEU A 168 11.24 -0.11 -0.23
CA LEU A 168 9.85 -0.08 -0.68
C LEU A 168 9.09 0.95 0.14
N VAL A 169 8.22 1.72 -0.51
CA VAL A 169 7.22 2.58 0.14
C VAL A 169 5.86 1.98 -0.14
N ARG A 170 5.01 1.84 0.87
CA ARG A 170 3.66 1.29 0.75
C ARG A 170 2.65 2.36 1.15
N ALA A 171 1.88 2.87 0.18
CA ALA A 171 0.75 3.74 0.44
C ALA A 171 -0.52 2.90 0.57
N GLU A 172 -1.37 3.28 1.52
CA GLU A 172 -2.60 2.56 1.84
C GLU A 172 -3.73 3.51 2.23
N VAL A 173 -4.91 3.23 1.67
CA VAL A 173 -6.20 3.66 2.22
C VAL A 173 -6.91 2.42 2.76
N ILE A 174 -7.58 2.56 3.90
CA ILE A 174 -8.52 1.56 4.41
C ILE A 174 -9.91 2.19 4.37
N ALA A 175 -10.78 1.75 3.46
CA ALA A 175 -12.17 2.20 3.43
C ALA A 175 -13.03 1.38 4.42
N LEU A 176 -13.77 2.09 5.27
CA LEU A 176 -14.45 1.52 6.44
C LEU A 176 -15.98 1.40 6.30
N HIS A 177 -16.54 1.80 5.16
CA HIS A 177 -17.99 1.86 4.96
C HIS A 177 -18.71 0.50 5.16
N SER A 178 -17.98 -0.62 5.02
CA SER A 178 -18.45 -1.99 5.25
C SER A 178 -17.71 -2.72 6.38
N ALA A 179 -16.82 -2.04 7.12
CA ALA A 179 -15.90 -2.67 8.08
C ALA A 179 -16.57 -3.27 9.34
N PHE A 180 -17.88 -3.04 9.53
CA PHE A 180 -18.67 -3.69 10.58
C PHE A 180 -19.01 -5.16 10.24
N GLN A 181 -18.69 -5.60 9.02
CA GLN A 181 -18.78 -6.99 8.59
C GLN A 181 -17.41 -7.69 8.68
N PRO A 182 -17.38 -9.02 8.92
CA PRO A 182 -16.16 -9.80 8.80
C PRO A 182 -15.47 -9.57 7.44
N ASN A 183 -14.18 -9.20 7.46
CA ASN A 183 -13.39 -8.84 6.27
C ASN A 183 -14.02 -7.73 5.40
N GLY A 184 -14.85 -6.87 5.99
CA GLY A 184 -15.53 -5.79 5.28
C GLY A 184 -14.68 -4.54 5.06
N ALA A 185 -13.56 -4.39 5.78
CA ALA A 185 -12.59 -3.33 5.51
C ALA A 185 -11.90 -3.57 4.16
N GLN A 186 -11.75 -2.50 3.40
CA GLN A 186 -11.23 -2.53 2.04
C GLN A 186 -9.89 -1.79 1.96
N PHE A 187 -8.85 -2.50 1.55
CA PHE A 187 -7.48 -2.00 1.53
C PHE A 187 -7.05 -1.67 0.10
N TYR A 188 -6.80 -0.39 -0.17
CA TYR A 188 -6.30 0.10 -1.46
C TYR A 188 -4.82 0.42 -1.32
N ILE A 189 -3.98 -0.45 -1.88
CA ILE A 189 -2.54 -0.46 -1.62
C ILE A 189 -1.79 -0.29 -2.94
N THR A 190 -0.68 0.44 -2.90
CA THR A 190 0.34 0.40 -3.96
C THR A 190 1.72 0.57 -3.36
N CYS A 191 2.68 -0.21 -3.89
CA CYS A 191 4.08 -0.12 -3.52
C CYS A 191 4.90 0.66 -4.54
N TYR A 192 5.87 1.41 -4.04
CA TYR A 192 6.81 2.23 -4.80
C TYR A 192 8.24 1.79 -4.49
N GLN A 193 9.12 1.92 -5.48
CA GLN A 193 10.53 1.54 -5.38
C GLN A 193 11.37 2.80 -5.33
N ILE A 194 12.02 3.06 -4.20
CA ILE A 194 12.88 4.23 -4.06
C ILE A 194 14.29 3.86 -3.63
N ASN A 195 15.25 4.69 -4.02
CA ASN A 195 16.59 4.69 -3.48
C ASN A 195 16.76 5.95 -2.63
N VAL A 196 16.84 5.79 -1.32
CA VAL A 196 17.07 6.89 -0.39
C VAL A 196 18.54 7.30 -0.46
N THR A 197 18.79 8.57 -0.75
CA THR A 197 20.14 9.14 -0.81
C THR A 197 20.40 10.08 0.37
N GLY A 198 21.66 10.18 0.80
CA GLY A 198 22.02 10.91 2.02
C GLY A 198 21.38 10.30 3.27
N GLY A 199 21.09 11.13 4.28
CA GLY A 199 20.44 10.71 5.51
C GLY A 199 21.42 10.32 6.63
N GLY A 200 20.95 9.48 7.55
CA GLY A 200 21.68 9.00 8.71
C GLY A 200 22.11 7.54 8.58
N SER A 201 21.98 6.79 9.66
CA SER A 201 22.32 5.37 9.72
C SER A 201 21.20 4.52 10.33
N GLU A 202 20.03 5.09 10.54
CA GLU A 202 18.93 4.40 11.20
C GLU A 202 18.26 3.40 10.26
N ASN A 203 17.99 2.21 10.78
CA ASN A 203 17.16 1.19 10.15
C ASN A 203 16.02 0.84 11.11
N PRO A 204 14.88 1.55 11.05
CA PRO A 204 13.82 1.39 12.03
C PRO A 204 13.28 -0.03 12.07
N SER A 205 12.99 -0.52 13.28
CA SER A 205 12.23 -1.76 13.44
C SER A 205 10.83 -1.61 12.85
N GLY A 206 10.33 -2.67 12.23
CA GLY A 206 8.99 -2.70 11.64
C GLY A 206 8.19 -3.93 12.04
N VAL A 207 7.04 -4.07 11.42
CA VAL A 207 6.12 -5.20 11.56
C VAL A 207 5.99 -5.97 10.25
N LEU A 208 5.58 -7.22 10.30
CA LEU A 208 5.33 -8.01 9.09
C LEU A 208 3.91 -7.80 8.58
N LEU A 209 3.76 -7.77 7.25
CA LEU A 209 2.47 -7.77 6.56
C LEU A 209 2.51 -8.94 5.55
N PRO A 210 1.60 -9.93 5.61
CA PRO A 210 0.61 -10.16 6.67
C PRO A 210 1.24 -10.43 8.04
N GLY A 211 0.45 -10.23 9.11
CA GLY A 211 0.84 -10.48 10.50
C GLY A 211 0.45 -9.36 11.46
N ALA A 212 0.79 -8.12 11.13
CA ALA A 212 0.50 -6.96 11.97
C ALA A 212 -0.98 -6.55 12.00
N TYR A 213 -1.72 -6.91 10.95
CA TYR A 213 -3.15 -6.69 10.82
C TYR A 213 -3.91 -7.96 11.14
N SER A 214 -4.94 -7.84 11.98
CA SER A 214 -5.95 -8.86 12.25
C SER A 214 -7.32 -8.40 11.72
N SER A 215 -8.13 -9.36 11.25
CA SER A 215 -9.51 -9.08 10.85
C SER A 215 -10.40 -8.63 12.02
N THR A 216 -9.91 -8.74 13.25
CA THR A 216 -10.58 -8.31 14.49
C THR A 216 -9.93 -7.09 15.13
N ASP A 217 -8.90 -6.48 14.52
CA ASP A 217 -8.32 -5.26 15.05
C ASP A 217 -9.40 -4.18 15.14
N PRO A 218 -9.44 -3.37 16.21
CA PRO A 218 -10.50 -2.39 16.41
C PRO A 218 -10.51 -1.27 15.36
N GLY A 219 -9.44 -1.11 14.57
CA GLY A 219 -9.41 -0.21 13.40
C GLY A 219 -9.63 -0.92 12.06
N ILE A 220 -9.92 -2.21 12.06
CA ILE A 220 -10.19 -3.00 10.84
C ILE A 220 -11.60 -3.57 10.91
N TYR A 221 -12.02 -4.09 12.06
CA TYR A 221 -13.42 -4.38 12.36
C TYR A 221 -14.05 -3.18 13.05
N TRP A 222 -14.66 -2.29 12.27
CA TRP A 222 -15.10 -0.98 12.73
C TRP A 222 -16.49 -0.62 12.20
N ASP A 223 -17.36 -0.13 13.09
CA ASP A 223 -18.67 0.39 12.73
C ASP A 223 -18.62 1.92 12.62
N LEU A 224 -18.40 2.38 11.38
CA LEU A 224 -18.28 3.80 11.01
C LEU A 224 -19.53 4.63 11.33
N TYR A 225 -20.69 3.99 11.50
CA TYR A 225 -21.98 4.66 11.66
C TYR A 225 -22.41 4.81 13.13
N ARG A 226 -21.56 4.36 14.07
CA ARG A 226 -21.78 4.58 15.51
C ARG A 226 -21.18 5.90 15.98
N SER A 227 -21.54 6.31 17.18
CA SER A 227 -20.89 7.43 17.85
C SER A 227 -19.51 7.02 18.39
N PHE A 228 -18.49 7.80 18.04
CA PHE A 228 -17.13 7.69 18.53
C PHE A 228 -16.48 9.08 18.58
N SER A 229 -15.38 9.20 19.32
CA SER A 229 -14.60 10.46 19.38
C SER A 229 -13.14 10.27 18.94
N THR A 230 -12.70 9.02 18.80
CA THR A 230 -11.36 8.65 18.40
C THR A 230 -11.40 7.39 17.56
N TYR A 231 -10.42 7.21 16.70
CA TYR A 231 -10.27 6.02 15.86
C TYR A 231 -8.89 5.38 16.08
N PRO A 232 -8.80 4.08 16.41
CA PRO A 232 -7.53 3.38 16.57
C PRO A 232 -6.96 3.00 15.21
N ILE A 233 -6.04 3.81 14.68
CA ILE A 233 -5.39 3.54 13.40
C ILE A 233 -4.64 2.19 13.46
N PRO A 234 -4.90 1.23 12.55
CA PRO A 234 -4.25 -0.09 12.57
C PRO A 234 -2.72 -0.06 12.41
N GLY A 235 -2.02 -1.07 12.93
CA GLY A 235 -0.57 -1.22 12.78
C GLY A 235 0.27 -0.41 13.77
N PRO A 236 1.61 -0.35 13.59
CA PRO A 236 2.53 0.31 14.52
C PRO A 236 2.32 1.82 14.57
N THR A 237 2.87 2.47 15.60
CA THR A 237 2.96 3.93 15.66
C THR A 237 3.85 4.48 14.55
N VAL A 238 3.63 5.74 14.16
CA VAL A 238 4.50 6.45 13.21
C VAL A 238 5.91 6.57 13.80
N TYR A 239 6.91 6.17 13.03
CA TYR A 239 8.31 6.38 13.32
C TYR A 239 8.66 7.87 13.19
N SER A 240 9.24 8.44 14.25
CA SER A 240 9.48 9.88 14.40
C SER A 240 10.93 10.29 14.09
N GLY A 241 11.68 9.53 13.28
CA GLY A 241 13.12 9.71 13.10
C GLY A 241 13.56 11.07 12.53
N GLY A 242 14.55 11.68 13.19
CA GLY A 242 15.38 12.76 12.64
C GLY A 242 14.69 14.12 12.48
N GLY A 243 14.54 14.85 13.59
CA GLY A 243 14.41 16.32 13.70
C GLY A 243 13.91 17.09 12.48
N GLY A 244 12.59 17.08 12.26
CA GLY A 244 11.90 17.97 11.33
C GLY A 244 10.43 17.96 11.67
N SER A 245 9.90 19.11 12.10
CA SER A 245 8.52 19.28 12.56
C SER A 245 7.51 18.91 11.48
N GLY A 246 7.01 17.66 11.51
CA GLY A 246 5.72 17.29 10.93
C GLY A 246 4.57 17.69 11.85
N PRO A 247 3.33 17.84 11.34
CA PRO A 247 2.22 18.38 12.10
C PRO A 247 1.94 17.45 13.29
N THR A 248 1.98 18.05 14.47
CA THR A 248 1.70 17.40 15.75
C THR A 248 0.23 16.96 15.75
N SER A 249 -0.01 15.65 15.70
CA SER A 249 -1.30 15.10 16.12
C SER A 249 -1.53 15.56 17.57
N THR A 250 -2.52 16.42 17.75
CA THR A 250 -2.87 16.99 19.05
C THR A 250 -3.57 15.89 19.86
N ALA A 251 -2.80 15.01 20.46
CA ALA A 251 -3.26 14.23 21.59
C ALA A 251 -3.41 15.18 22.78
N ARG A 252 -4.65 15.62 23.05
CA ARG A 252 -5.01 16.36 24.26
C ARG A 252 -4.84 15.45 25.47
N THR A 253 -3.66 15.47 26.09
CA THR A 253 -3.43 14.81 27.38
C THR A 253 -4.04 15.66 28.48
N THR A 254 -5.04 15.10 29.16
CA THR A 254 -5.57 15.64 30.42
C THR A 254 -4.47 15.64 31.47
N THR A 255 -4.08 16.83 31.91
CA THR A 255 -3.18 17.08 33.03
C THR A 255 -3.77 16.56 34.33
N THR A 256 -3.18 15.50 34.88
CA THR A 256 -3.31 15.16 36.29
C THR A 256 -2.01 15.55 36.98
N SER A 257 -2.11 16.54 37.87
CA SER A 257 -1.03 17.07 38.68
C SER A 257 -0.51 16.01 39.66
N SER A 258 0.79 15.74 39.64
CA SER A 258 1.48 15.15 40.79
C SER A 258 2.89 15.72 40.94
N LYS A 259 3.26 15.89 42.20
CA LYS A 259 4.24 16.82 42.74
C LYS A 259 5.70 16.50 42.40
N THR A 260 6.42 17.58 42.19
CA THR A 260 7.86 17.81 42.38
C THR A 260 8.51 16.95 43.46
N THR A 261 9.62 16.29 43.14
CA THR A 261 10.76 16.18 44.06
C THR A 261 12.06 16.33 43.27
N THR A 262 12.80 17.37 43.62
CA THR A 262 14.12 17.75 43.13
C THR A 262 15.17 16.75 43.60
N SER A 263 16.06 16.29 42.70
CA SER A 263 17.38 15.80 43.12
C SER A 263 18.42 16.11 42.06
N THR A 264 19.36 16.95 42.49
CA THR A 264 20.55 17.42 41.78
C THR A 264 21.64 16.37 41.86
N THR A 265 22.22 15.95 40.73
CA THR A 265 23.59 15.42 40.70
C THR A 265 24.28 15.78 39.38
N LEU A 266 25.34 16.58 39.52
CA LEU A 266 26.37 16.91 38.55
C LEU A 266 27.32 15.72 38.32
N ALA A 267 28.18 15.87 37.30
CA ALA A 267 29.41 15.10 36.96
C ALA A 267 29.18 13.92 35.98
N THR A 268 29.99 13.64 34.96
CA THR A 268 31.25 14.22 34.50
C THR A 268 31.50 13.77 33.05
N VAL A 269 31.99 14.69 32.22
CA VAL A 269 32.51 14.45 30.88
C VAL A 269 33.75 13.55 30.95
N ARG A 270 33.79 12.49 30.15
CA ARG A 270 35.02 11.73 29.91
C ARG A 270 35.26 11.55 28.42
N THR A 271 36.21 12.33 27.96
CA THR A 271 36.94 12.24 26.70
C THR A 271 37.83 11.00 26.73
N SER A 272 37.84 10.20 25.67
CA SER A 272 38.95 9.28 25.40
C SER A 272 39.30 9.27 23.92
N THR A 273 40.59 9.40 23.72
CA THR A 273 41.37 9.68 22.53
C THR A 273 41.50 8.51 21.55
N VAL A 274 41.66 8.91 20.30
CA VAL A 274 42.30 8.26 19.15
C VAL A 274 43.40 7.26 19.52
N SER A 275 43.43 6.11 18.84
CA SER A 275 44.70 5.51 18.42
C SER A 275 44.55 4.75 17.10
N SER A 276 45.35 5.20 16.15
CA SER A 276 45.66 4.65 14.84
C SER A 276 46.57 3.43 14.94
N THR A 277 46.37 2.44 14.06
CA THR A 277 47.45 1.54 13.63
C THR A 277 47.32 1.18 12.15
N THR A 278 48.47 1.19 11.51
CA THR A 278 48.77 1.11 10.07
C THR A 278 48.76 -0.31 9.49
N ARG A 279 48.25 -0.40 8.25
CA ARG A 279 48.84 -1.03 7.03
C ARG A 279 49.58 -2.38 7.16
N THR A 280 49.08 -3.40 6.45
CA THR A 280 49.92 -4.17 5.50
C THR A 280 49.11 -4.87 4.40
N THR A 281 49.66 -4.75 3.20
CA THR A 281 49.33 -5.34 1.91
C THR A 281 49.81 -6.80 1.84
N THR A 282 49.04 -7.71 1.23
CA THR A 282 49.54 -8.73 0.26
C THR A 282 48.40 -9.49 -0.40
N THR A 283 48.42 -9.47 -1.73
CA THR A 283 47.68 -10.31 -2.68
C THR A 283 48.30 -11.71 -2.72
N PRO A 284 47.52 -12.77 -3.03
CA PRO A 284 47.89 -13.50 -4.25
C PRO A 284 46.69 -13.88 -5.12
N THR A 285 46.86 -13.58 -6.41
CA THR A 285 46.08 -14.04 -7.55
C THR A 285 46.18 -15.56 -7.68
N THR A 286 45.04 -16.26 -7.76
CA THR A 286 44.97 -17.62 -8.30
C THR A 286 43.87 -17.70 -9.35
N THR A 287 44.29 -17.77 -10.60
CA THR A 287 43.48 -18.00 -11.79
C THR A 287 42.94 -19.43 -11.74
N ARG A 288 41.61 -19.60 -11.68
CA ARG A 288 40.96 -20.91 -11.82
C ARG A 288 40.22 -20.96 -13.15
N THR A 289 40.73 -21.80 -14.04
CA THR A 289 40.13 -22.17 -15.32
C THR A 289 38.87 -23.00 -15.08
N THR A 290 37.71 -22.51 -15.53
CA THR A 290 36.46 -23.27 -15.57
C THR A 290 36.21 -23.80 -16.99
N THR A 291 36.17 -25.12 -17.10
CA THR A 291 35.90 -25.88 -18.30
C THR A 291 34.42 -25.83 -18.64
N THR A 292 34.08 -25.24 -19.78
CA THR A 292 32.71 -25.22 -20.33
C THR A 292 32.39 -26.57 -20.95
N THR A 293 31.44 -27.31 -20.39
CA THR A 293 30.83 -28.48 -21.04
C THR A 293 29.42 -28.12 -21.49
N THR A 294 29.26 -27.96 -22.81
CA THR A 294 28.00 -27.79 -23.51
C THR A 294 27.23 -29.11 -23.52
N LYS A 295 26.07 -29.16 -22.86
CA LYS A 295 25.07 -30.22 -23.05
C LYS A 295 23.96 -29.71 -23.96
N THR A 296 23.88 -30.34 -25.13
CA THR A 296 22.82 -30.21 -26.12
C THR A 296 21.52 -30.82 -25.57
N THR A 297 20.45 -30.04 -25.50
CA THR A 297 19.09 -30.53 -25.23
C THR A 297 18.19 -30.23 -26.42
N THR A 298 17.64 -31.29 -26.98
CA THR A 298 16.68 -31.37 -28.08
C THR A 298 15.35 -30.66 -27.75
N PRO A 299 14.67 -29.97 -28.69
CA PRO A 299 13.34 -29.44 -28.46
C PRO A 299 12.27 -30.51 -28.71
N SER A 300 11.43 -30.78 -27.71
CA SER A 300 10.18 -31.53 -27.87
C SER A 300 9.04 -30.59 -28.21
N THR A 301 8.50 -30.77 -29.41
CA THR A 301 7.28 -30.14 -29.92
C THR A 301 6.06 -30.74 -29.22
N THR A 302 5.27 -29.93 -28.51
CA THR A 302 3.94 -30.36 -28.03
C THR A 302 2.85 -29.58 -28.77
N THR A 303 2.05 -30.35 -29.51
CA THR A 303 0.94 -29.94 -30.35
C THR A 303 -0.19 -29.34 -29.51
N ARG A 304 -0.68 -28.16 -29.90
CA ARG A 304 -1.84 -27.50 -29.30
C ARG A 304 -3.11 -28.06 -29.95
N THR A 305 -3.91 -28.80 -29.20
CA THR A 305 -5.24 -29.25 -29.64
C THR A 305 -6.30 -28.30 -29.08
N THR A 306 -6.98 -27.60 -29.99
CA THR A 306 -8.21 -26.85 -29.75
C THR A 306 -9.39 -27.82 -29.67
N THR A 307 -10.12 -27.83 -28.56
CA THR A 307 -11.44 -28.49 -28.48
C THR A 307 -12.47 -27.58 -27.82
N THR A 308 -13.34 -27.06 -28.66
CA THR A 308 -14.71 -26.60 -28.37
C THR A 308 -15.58 -27.79 -27.96
N GLY A 309 -16.35 -27.69 -26.87
CA GLY A 309 -17.43 -28.64 -26.56
C GLY A 309 -17.84 -28.63 -25.09
N GLY A 310 -19.07 -28.18 -24.82
CA GLY A 310 -19.68 -28.22 -23.50
C GLY A 310 -19.84 -29.64 -22.96
N SER A 311 -19.73 -29.78 -21.64
CA SER A 311 -20.03 -31.04 -20.95
C SER A 311 -20.73 -30.76 -19.62
N SER A 312 -21.85 -31.46 -19.47
CA SER A 312 -22.87 -31.39 -18.42
C SER A 312 -22.43 -32.00 -17.08
N GLY A 313 -21.23 -31.66 -16.61
CA GLY A 313 -20.78 -31.96 -15.24
C GLY A 313 -20.73 -30.68 -14.43
N GLY A 314 -21.12 -30.73 -13.14
CA GLY A 314 -20.92 -29.58 -12.25
C GLY A 314 -19.45 -29.14 -12.20
N ALA A 315 -19.19 -27.92 -11.77
CA ALA A 315 -17.84 -27.47 -11.48
C ALA A 315 -17.28 -28.24 -10.28
N PRO A 316 -15.99 -28.64 -10.28
CA PRO A 316 -15.37 -29.26 -9.12
C PRO A 316 -15.37 -28.29 -7.92
N LEU A 317 -15.11 -28.80 -6.71
CA LEU A 317 -14.90 -27.94 -5.54
C LEU A 317 -13.80 -26.91 -5.86
N TYR A 318 -14.03 -25.64 -5.51
CA TYR A 318 -13.24 -24.46 -5.88
C TYR A 318 -13.20 -24.12 -7.38
N GLY A 319 -14.00 -24.79 -8.22
CA GLY A 319 -14.18 -24.45 -9.63
C GLY A 319 -15.18 -23.32 -9.84
N GLN A 320 -15.06 -22.60 -10.97
CA GLN A 320 -16.03 -21.57 -11.35
C GLN A 320 -17.37 -22.20 -11.72
N CYS A 321 -18.43 -21.72 -11.08
CA CYS A 321 -19.80 -22.21 -11.23
C CYS A 321 -20.78 -21.11 -11.66
N GLY A 322 -20.31 -19.94 -12.06
CA GLY A 322 -21.19 -18.82 -12.44
C GLY A 322 -20.44 -17.53 -12.75
N GLY A 323 -21.20 -16.52 -13.17
CA GLY A 323 -20.71 -15.22 -13.57
C GLY A 323 -21.27 -14.74 -14.92
N ILE A 324 -21.42 -13.43 -15.09
CA ILE A 324 -21.76 -12.80 -16.37
C ILE A 324 -20.72 -13.22 -17.43
N GLY A 325 -21.19 -13.81 -18.52
CA GLY A 325 -20.35 -14.31 -19.62
C GLY A 325 -19.76 -15.71 -19.41
N TRP A 326 -19.99 -16.35 -18.26
CA TRP A 326 -19.58 -17.73 -18.03
C TRP A 326 -20.44 -18.72 -18.83
N THR A 327 -19.79 -19.57 -19.63
CA THR A 327 -20.44 -20.60 -20.47
C THR A 327 -20.19 -22.02 -19.96
N GLY A 328 -19.52 -22.16 -18.81
CA GLY A 328 -19.24 -23.44 -18.17
C GLY A 328 -20.35 -23.87 -17.19
N PRO A 329 -20.06 -24.83 -16.30
CA PRO A 329 -21.05 -25.38 -15.37
C PRO A 329 -21.64 -24.31 -14.45
N THR A 330 -22.95 -24.40 -14.16
CA THR A 330 -23.66 -23.50 -13.23
C THR A 330 -24.02 -24.16 -11.89
N SER A 331 -23.60 -25.40 -11.70
CA SER A 331 -23.80 -26.21 -10.50
C SER A 331 -22.47 -26.79 -10.04
N CYS A 332 -22.38 -27.21 -8.77
CA CYS A 332 -21.17 -27.79 -8.19
C CYS A 332 -21.27 -29.31 -8.08
N VAL A 333 -20.18 -30.02 -8.35
CA VAL A 333 -20.06 -31.48 -8.08
C VAL A 333 -20.09 -31.74 -6.57
N SER A 334 -19.52 -30.81 -5.80
CA SER A 334 -19.54 -30.80 -4.34
C SER A 334 -19.53 -29.36 -3.84
N GLY A 335 -20.24 -29.09 -2.75
CA GLY A 335 -20.38 -27.76 -2.19
C GLY A 335 -21.50 -26.93 -2.82
N THR A 336 -21.53 -25.64 -2.49
CA THR A 336 -22.52 -24.68 -3.01
C THR A 336 -21.85 -23.68 -3.94
N CYS A 337 -22.54 -23.32 -5.03
CA CYS A 337 -22.08 -22.25 -5.90
C CYS A 337 -22.29 -20.89 -5.23
N VAL A 338 -21.23 -20.31 -4.68
CA VAL A 338 -21.27 -19.03 -3.98
C VAL A 338 -20.91 -17.92 -4.96
N VAL A 339 -21.78 -16.91 -5.07
CA VAL A 339 -21.52 -15.72 -5.88
C VAL A 339 -20.45 -14.89 -5.18
N THR A 340 -19.27 -14.77 -5.81
CA THR A 340 -18.20 -13.91 -5.30
C THR A 340 -18.36 -12.49 -5.84
N ASN A 341 -18.73 -12.37 -7.12
CA ASN A 341 -19.06 -11.11 -7.78
C ASN A 341 -19.91 -11.37 -9.05
N PRO A 342 -20.43 -10.33 -9.74
CA PRO A 342 -21.31 -10.52 -10.90
C PRO A 342 -20.70 -11.35 -12.04
N TYR A 343 -19.37 -11.42 -12.17
CA TYR A 343 -18.65 -12.13 -13.23
C TYR A 343 -18.05 -13.47 -12.78
N TYR A 344 -18.15 -13.81 -11.50
CA TYR A 344 -17.52 -15.00 -10.94
C TYR A 344 -18.26 -15.55 -9.72
N SER A 345 -18.66 -16.82 -9.82
CA SER A 345 -19.14 -17.64 -8.70
C SER A 345 -18.25 -18.88 -8.58
N GLN A 346 -18.01 -19.36 -7.37
CA GLN A 346 -17.13 -20.50 -7.10
C GLN A 346 -17.82 -21.55 -6.24
N CYS A 347 -17.53 -22.83 -6.50
CA CYS A 347 -17.94 -23.92 -5.64
C CYS A 347 -17.17 -23.89 -4.32
N MET A 348 -17.86 -23.69 -3.21
CA MET A 348 -17.26 -23.68 -1.86
C MET A 348 -17.82 -24.85 -1.03
N PRO A 349 -17.03 -25.42 -0.10
CA PRO A 349 -17.40 -26.61 0.68
C PRO A 349 -18.77 -26.54 1.34
#